data_AF-A0A6A7LEN7-F1
#
_entry.id   AF-A0A6A7LEN7-F1
#
_cell.length_a   1.000
_cell.length_b   1.000
_cell.length_c   1.000
_cell.angle_alpha   90.00
_cell.angle_beta   90.00
_cell.angle_gamma   90.00
#
_symmetry.space_group_name_H-M   'P 1'
#
loop_
_entity.id
_entity.type
_entity.pdbx_description
1 polymer ?
#
loop_
_entity_poly.entity_id
_entity_poly.type
_entity_poly.pdbx_seq_one_letter_code
_entity_poly.pdbx_strand_id
1 'polypeptide(L)'
;MKFVDDEGSIIVPKSVRPIIDYPETVLGDRCGASRQFRLGKLHIREYDNYYSVHSDKISPINDPLGHIIADAPEYLVGILSGISIYSSFKDVPIARSRKSGVNSKSSSVIGGKDLLSPYLAGIFAAYSSYTITKSLKKLAQRRR
;
A
#
# COMPACT_ATOMS: atom_id res chain seq x y z
N MET A 1 -9.07 19.97 -19.39
CA MET A 1 -8.21 19.78 -18.20
C MET A 1 -8.96 18.92 -17.20
N LYS A 2 -8.32 17.95 -16.57
CA LYS A 2 -8.90 17.26 -15.40
C LYS A 2 -8.74 18.17 -14.18
N PHE A 3 -9.83 18.47 -13.50
CA PHE A 3 -9.83 19.24 -12.25
C PHE A 3 -9.65 18.35 -11.02
N VAL A 4 -9.77 17.03 -11.20
CA VAL A 4 -9.67 16.02 -10.16
C VAL A 4 -8.68 14.96 -10.62
N ASP A 5 -7.77 14.56 -9.73
CA ASP A 5 -6.80 13.50 -9.98
C ASP A 5 -7.41 12.10 -9.80
N ASP A 6 -6.60 11.08 -10.02
CA ASP A 6 -7.02 9.69 -9.95
C ASP A 6 -7.35 9.19 -8.53
N GLU A 7 -6.99 9.95 -7.50
CA GLU A 7 -7.25 9.67 -6.07
C GLU A 7 -8.45 10.50 -5.54
N GLY A 8 -9.06 11.33 -6.39
CA GLY A 8 -10.18 12.20 -6.01
C GLY A 8 -9.76 13.56 -5.44
N SER A 9 -8.48 13.92 -5.54
CA SER A 9 -7.96 15.21 -5.08
C SER A 9 -8.19 16.29 -6.12
N ILE A 10 -8.41 17.51 -5.68
CA ILE A 10 -8.56 18.66 -6.56
C ILE A 10 -7.18 19.10 -7.04
N ILE A 11 -7.07 19.29 -8.35
CA ILE A 11 -5.88 19.84 -8.99
C ILE A 11 -5.98 21.36 -9.00
N VAL A 12 -5.05 22.02 -8.32
CA VAL A 12 -4.94 23.48 -8.26
C VAL A 12 -3.69 23.93 -9.02
N PRO A 13 -3.81 24.61 -10.16
CA PRO A 13 -2.64 25.13 -10.88
C PRO A 13 -1.87 26.15 -10.05
N LYS A 14 -0.53 26.14 -10.14
CA LYS A 14 0.31 27.15 -9.47
C LYS A 14 0.02 28.58 -9.93
N SER A 15 -0.51 28.75 -11.14
CA SER A 15 -0.98 30.06 -11.63
C SER A 15 -2.15 30.63 -10.82
N VAL A 16 -2.97 29.77 -10.21
CA VAL A 16 -4.12 30.19 -9.38
C VAL A 16 -3.68 30.45 -7.94
N ARG A 17 -2.79 29.60 -7.40
CA ARG A 17 -2.25 29.74 -6.05
C ARG A 17 -0.74 29.49 -6.06
N PRO A 18 0.10 30.52 -6.25
CA PRO A 18 1.55 30.31 -6.39
C PRO A 18 2.23 29.96 -5.07
N ILE A 19 1.71 30.43 -3.94
CA ILE A 19 2.33 30.29 -2.61
C ILE A 19 1.48 29.38 -1.72
N ILE A 20 2.14 28.43 -1.09
CA ILE A 20 1.61 27.60 -0.01
C ILE A 20 2.44 27.87 1.23
N ASP A 21 1.78 28.37 2.28
CA ASP A 21 2.39 28.66 3.58
C ASP A 21 1.72 27.79 4.65
N TYR A 22 2.01 26.49 4.56
CA TYR A 22 1.57 25.48 5.52
C TYR A 22 2.80 24.69 5.98
N PRO A 23 2.75 24.04 7.16
CA PRO A 23 3.87 23.23 7.61
C PRO A 23 4.07 22.03 6.68
N GLU A 24 5.32 21.83 6.25
CA GLU A 24 5.73 20.64 5.54
C GLU A 24 5.57 19.41 6.43
N THR A 25 5.19 18.28 5.83
CA THR A 25 5.06 17.02 6.53
C THR A 25 5.78 15.90 5.80
N VAL A 26 6.26 14.90 6.54
CA VAL A 26 6.76 13.64 5.98
C VAL A 26 5.70 12.54 6.09
N LEU A 27 4.53 12.84 6.68
CA LEU A 27 3.46 11.88 6.91
C LEU A 27 2.62 11.67 5.65
N GLY A 28 2.46 10.40 5.26
CA GLY A 28 1.68 9.98 4.10
C GLY A 28 2.56 9.64 2.89
N ASP A 29 1.93 9.10 1.86
CA ASP A 29 2.61 8.78 0.59
C ASP A 29 2.86 10.07 -0.21
N ARG A 30 4.11 10.31 -0.62
CA ARG A 30 4.48 11.45 -1.47
C ARG A 30 3.94 11.32 -2.89
N CYS A 31 3.72 10.10 -3.40
CA CYS A 31 3.27 9.85 -4.77
C CYS A 31 4.05 10.62 -5.86
N GLY A 32 5.37 10.81 -5.67
CA GLY A 32 6.22 11.57 -6.60
C GLY A 32 6.15 13.10 -6.45
N ALA A 33 5.43 13.62 -5.45
CA ALA A 33 5.44 15.04 -5.13
C ALA A 33 6.81 15.51 -4.63
N SER A 34 7.17 16.74 -5.00
CA SER A 34 8.41 17.41 -4.55
C SER A 34 8.35 17.74 -3.06
N ARG A 35 7.21 18.27 -2.62
CA ARG A 35 6.90 18.63 -1.23
C ARG A 35 5.48 18.25 -0.90
N GLN A 36 5.19 18.08 0.38
CA GLN A 36 3.84 17.84 0.86
C GLN A 36 3.60 18.59 2.17
N PHE A 37 2.39 19.11 2.33
CA PHE A 37 2.00 20.00 3.42
C PHE A 37 0.73 19.48 4.08
N ARG A 38 0.55 19.79 5.36
CA ARG A 38 -0.65 19.39 6.08
C ARG A 38 -1.17 20.47 7.00
N LEU A 39 -2.49 20.63 7.02
CA LEU A 39 -3.18 21.46 7.99
C LEU A 39 -4.42 20.72 8.50
N GLY A 40 -4.31 20.09 9.67
CA GLY A 40 -5.36 19.24 10.21
C GLY A 40 -5.71 18.09 9.27
N LYS A 41 -6.91 18.14 8.68
CA LYS A 41 -7.39 17.15 7.69
C LYS A 41 -6.98 17.46 6.26
N LEU A 42 -6.50 18.67 5.98
CA LEU A 42 -6.10 19.07 4.64
C LEU A 42 -4.70 18.53 4.33
N HIS A 43 -4.58 17.82 3.22
CA HIS A 43 -3.31 17.35 2.70
C HIS A 43 -3.08 17.91 1.30
N ILE A 44 -1.89 18.48 1.08
CA ILE A 44 -1.50 19.13 -0.16
C ILE A 44 -0.20 18.52 -0.63
N ARG A 45 -0.18 18.04 -1.87
CA ARG A 45 1.02 17.56 -2.57
C ARG A 45 1.41 18.56 -3.64
N GLU A 46 2.68 18.92 -3.69
CA GLU A 46 3.23 19.86 -4.67
C GLU A 46 3.95 19.14 -5.81
N TYR A 47 3.52 19.44 -7.03
CA TYR A 47 4.17 19.07 -8.27
C TYR A 47 4.68 20.33 -8.99
N ASP A 48 5.42 20.15 -10.07
CA ASP A 48 6.08 21.26 -10.77
C ASP A 48 5.10 22.36 -11.18
N ASN A 49 3.95 22.00 -11.74
CA ASN A 49 2.99 22.94 -12.32
C ASN A 49 1.67 23.08 -11.53
N TYR A 50 1.42 22.21 -10.55
CA TYR A 50 0.15 22.15 -9.85
C TYR A 50 0.29 21.58 -8.44
N TYR A 51 -0.75 21.76 -7.63
CA TYR A 51 -0.96 21.09 -6.36
C TYR A 51 -2.09 20.08 -6.48
N SER A 52 -1.93 18.92 -5.85
CA SER A 52 -3.03 17.99 -5.59
C SER A 52 -3.48 18.19 -4.15
N VAL A 53 -4.76 18.48 -3.95
CA VAL A 53 -5.32 18.85 -2.66
C VAL A 53 -6.49 17.95 -2.32
N HIS A 54 -6.43 17.27 -1.18
CA HIS A 54 -7.57 16.52 -0.65
C HIS A 54 -7.76 16.78 0.83
N SER A 55 -8.98 16.56 1.31
CA SER A 55 -9.27 16.53 2.74
C SER A 55 -9.48 15.08 3.15
N ASP A 56 -8.75 14.67 4.17
CA ASP A 56 -8.97 13.40 4.86
C ASP A 56 -10.28 13.50 5.66
N LYS A 57 -10.92 12.36 5.91
CA LYS A 57 -12.07 12.31 6.83
C LYS A 57 -11.59 12.45 8.28
N ILE A 58 -10.48 11.80 8.60
CA ILE A 58 -9.90 11.76 9.94
C ILE A 58 -8.46 12.29 9.87
N SER A 59 -8.10 13.19 10.78
CA SER A 59 -6.74 13.72 10.87
C SER A 59 -5.82 12.65 11.47
N PRO A 60 -4.78 12.19 10.79
CA PRO A 60 -3.87 11.20 11.36
C PRO A 60 -2.92 11.73 12.42
N ILE A 61 -2.85 13.06 12.60
CA ILE A 61 -2.11 13.62 13.75
C ILE A 61 -2.92 13.36 15.04
N ASN A 62 -4.25 13.45 14.95
CA ASN A 62 -5.13 13.32 16.11
C ASN A 62 -5.60 11.87 16.32
N ASP A 63 -5.89 11.15 15.24
CA ASP A 63 -6.34 9.76 15.27
C ASP A 63 -5.74 8.97 14.08
N PRO A 64 -4.50 8.44 14.25
CA PRO A 64 -3.81 7.68 13.22
C PRO A 64 -4.56 6.40 12.82
N LEU A 65 -5.20 5.71 13.79
CA LEU A 65 -5.88 4.45 13.54
C LEU A 65 -7.20 4.67 12.81
N GLY A 66 -7.98 5.66 13.24
CA GLY A 66 -9.19 6.07 12.53
C GLY A 66 -8.88 6.51 11.09
N HIS A 67 -7.79 7.24 10.88
CA HIS A 67 -7.34 7.62 9.53
C HIS A 67 -7.07 6.39 8.65
N ILE A 68 -6.37 5.37 9.14
CA ILE A 68 -6.12 4.15 8.36
C ILE A 68 -7.44 3.46 7.99
N ILE A 69 -8.38 3.35 8.91
CA ILE A 69 -9.65 2.66 8.67
C ILE A 69 -10.54 3.44 7.69
N ALA A 70 -10.64 4.77 7.85
CA ALA A 70 -11.59 5.60 7.11
C ALA A 70 -11.07 6.11 5.76
N ASP A 71 -9.77 6.42 5.70
CA ASP A 71 -9.12 7.07 4.56
C ASP A 71 -8.17 6.15 3.80
N ALA A 72 -7.57 5.15 4.46
CA ALA A 72 -6.52 4.29 3.87
C ALA A 72 -6.71 2.77 4.14
N PRO A 73 -7.91 2.19 3.93
CA PRO A 73 -8.21 0.80 4.29
C PRO A 73 -7.36 -0.23 3.52
N GLU A 74 -6.84 0.13 2.35
CA GLU A 74 -5.93 -0.70 1.57
C GLU A 74 -4.67 -1.13 2.34
N TYR A 75 -4.14 -0.27 3.21
CA TYR A 75 -2.98 -0.61 4.05
C TYR A 75 -3.35 -1.63 5.13
N LEU A 76 -4.54 -1.49 5.73
CA LEU A 76 -5.03 -2.43 6.73
C LEU A 76 -5.19 -3.83 6.12
N VAL A 77 -5.82 -3.93 4.95
CA VAL A 77 -5.97 -5.20 4.22
C VAL A 77 -4.60 -5.80 3.87
N GLY A 78 -3.67 -4.96 3.39
CA GLY A 78 -2.28 -5.33 3.14
C GLY A 78 -1.63 -6.02 4.35
N ILE A 79 -1.60 -5.32 5.48
CA ILE A 79 -0.99 -5.80 6.73
C ILE A 79 -1.64 -7.09 7.20
N LEU A 80 -2.98 -7.14 7.27
CA LEU A 80 -3.72 -8.31 7.76
C LEU A 80 -3.48 -9.54 6.88
N SER A 81 -3.48 -9.37 5.55
CA SER A 81 -3.21 -10.48 4.63
C SER A 81 -1.79 -11.03 4.77
N GLY A 82 -0.80 -10.16 4.94
CA GLY A 82 0.60 -10.57 5.13
C GLY A 82 0.79 -11.34 6.43
N ILE A 83 0.22 -10.85 7.54
CA ILE A 83 0.26 -11.54 8.84
C ILE A 83 -0.46 -12.88 8.76
N SER A 84 -1.64 -12.93 8.14
CA SER A 84 -2.44 -14.15 8.00
C SER A 84 -1.67 -15.24 7.25
N ILE A 85 -1.12 -14.91 6.08
CA ILE A 85 -0.32 -15.85 5.28
C ILE A 85 0.95 -16.25 6.02
N TYR A 86 1.71 -15.30 6.57
CA TYR A 86 2.89 -15.61 7.38
C TYR A 86 2.55 -16.60 8.50
N SER A 87 1.47 -16.36 9.25
CA SER A 87 1.04 -17.20 10.36
C SER A 87 0.60 -18.61 9.94
N SER A 88 0.07 -18.76 8.72
CA SER A 88 -0.35 -20.05 8.18
C SER A 88 0.83 -20.90 7.71
N PHE A 89 1.92 -20.27 7.26
CA PHE A 89 3.10 -20.95 6.76
C PHE A 89 4.25 -21.07 7.78
N LYS A 90 4.23 -20.32 8.90
CA LYS A 90 5.33 -20.32 9.90
C LYS A 90 5.57 -21.68 10.56
N ASP A 91 4.50 -22.47 10.75
CA ASP A 91 4.54 -23.75 11.47
C ASP A 91 4.64 -24.95 10.51
N VAL A 92 4.77 -24.71 9.20
CA VAL A 92 4.96 -25.79 8.22
C VAL A 92 6.36 -26.35 8.40
N PRO A 93 6.53 -27.58 8.91
CA PRO A 93 7.85 -28.15 9.11
C PRO A 93 8.53 -28.27 7.75
N ILE A 94 9.71 -27.67 7.62
CA ILE A 94 10.63 -27.95 6.52
C ILE A 94 10.94 -29.44 6.60
N ALA A 95 10.26 -30.25 5.79
CA ALA A 95 10.58 -31.64 5.64
C ALA A 95 11.97 -31.72 5.01
N ARG A 96 13.01 -31.68 5.85
CA ARG A 96 14.34 -32.15 5.48
C ARG A 96 14.16 -33.61 5.11
N SER A 97 13.99 -33.86 3.81
CA SER A 97 14.12 -35.19 3.25
C SER A 97 15.57 -35.63 3.47
N ARG A 98 15.85 -36.23 4.63
CA ARG A 98 16.98 -37.14 4.78
C ARG A 98 16.64 -38.35 3.92
N LYS A 99 17.04 -38.32 2.65
CA LYS A 99 17.15 -39.54 1.84
C LYS A 99 18.27 -40.40 2.46
N SER A 100 17.90 -41.25 3.41
CA SER A 100 18.61 -42.52 3.63
C SER A 100 18.38 -43.37 2.39
N GLY A 101 19.46 -43.71 1.69
CA GLY A 101 19.41 -44.38 0.40
C GLY A 101 18.81 -45.78 0.48
N VAL A 102 17.72 -45.99 -0.25
CA VAL A 102 17.44 -47.25 -0.94
C VAL A 102 16.90 -46.90 -2.32
N ASN A 103 17.50 -47.52 -3.33
CA ASN A 103 17.26 -47.37 -4.75
C ASN A 103 15.78 -47.23 -5.15
N SER A 104 15.44 -46.12 -5.81
CA SER A 104 14.43 -46.12 -6.86
C SER A 104 14.74 -45.04 -7.90
N LYS A 105 14.79 -45.48 -9.16
CA LYS A 105 14.94 -44.65 -10.34
C LYS A 105 13.73 -43.70 -10.42
N SER A 106 13.93 -42.43 -10.09
CA SER A 106 13.12 -41.35 -10.64
C SER A 106 13.92 -40.07 -10.57
N SER A 107 14.17 -39.53 -11.75
CA SER A 107 14.85 -38.27 -12.02
C SER A 107 14.41 -37.20 -11.03
N SER A 108 15.39 -36.67 -10.33
CA SER A 108 15.33 -35.47 -9.51
C SER A 108 14.78 -34.29 -10.31
N VAL A 109 13.45 -34.17 -10.36
CA VAL A 109 12.83 -32.87 -10.48
C VAL A 109 12.81 -32.33 -9.06
N ILE A 110 13.83 -31.53 -8.74
CA ILE A 110 13.79 -30.59 -7.61
C ILE A 110 12.62 -29.65 -7.91
N GLY A 111 11.42 -30.12 -7.60
CA GLY A 111 10.17 -29.51 -8.04
C GLY A 111 9.76 -28.46 -7.03
N GLY A 112 10.18 -27.22 -7.24
CA GLY A 112 9.53 -25.95 -6.87
C GLY A 112 8.93 -25.75 -5.46
N LYS A 113 9.06 -26.71 -4.54
CA LYS A 113 8.35 -26.77 -3.25
C LYS A 113 9.17 -26.25 -2.07
N ASP A 114 10.41 -25.84 -2.31
CA ASP A 114 11.31 -25.29 -1.31
C ASP A 114 11.42 -23.74 -1.36
N LEU A 115 10.66 -23.05 -2.23
CA LEU A 115 11.07 -21.72 -2.70
C LEU A 115 10.24 -20.50 -2.27
N LEU A 116 9.28 -20.62 -1.36
CA LEU A 116 8.62 -19.46 -0.76
C LEU A 116 8.69 -19.57 0.76
N SER A 117 9.72 -18.96 1.35
CA SER A 117 9.76 -18.80 2.79
C SER A 117 8.47 -18.11 3.28
N PRO A 118 7.95 -18.44 4.47
CA PRO A 118 6.73 -17.82 5.00
C PRO A 118 6.75 -16.29 4.98
N TYR A 119 7.95 -15.72 5.12
CA TYR A 119 8.20 -14.28 5.03
C TYR A 119 7.96 -13.74 3.61
N LEU A 120 8.51 -14.39 2.57
CA LEU A 120 8.26 -14.00 1.18
C LEU A 120 6.79 -14.15 0.82
N ALA A 121 6.16 -15.28 1.21
CA ALA A 121 4.73 -15.49 0.99
C ALA A 121 3.87 -14.39 1.63
N GLY A 122 4.20 -13.98 2.86
CA GLY A 122 3.54 -12.88 3.56
C GLY A 122 3.71 -11.53 2.86
N ILE A 123 4.91 -11.20 2.38
CA ILE A 123 5.16 -9.94 1.63
C ILE A 123 4.37 -9.94 0.31
N PHE A 124 4.39 -11.05 -0.44
CA PHE A 124 3.63 -11.17 -1.69
C PHE A 124 2.12 -11.03 -1.45
N ALA A 125 1.61 -11.64 -0.39
CA ALA A 125 0.21 -11.51 0.00
C ALA A 125 -0.15 -10.06 0.36
N ALA A 126 0.70 -9.38 1.16
CA ALA A 126 0.49 -7.99 1.54
C ALA A 126 0.47 -7.05 0.32
N TYR A 127 1.41 -7.23 -0.61
CA TYR A 127 1.50 -6.39 -1.80
C TYR A 127 0.34 -6.64 -2.79
N SER A 128 0.00 -7.91 -3.04
CA SER A 128 -1.09 -8.26 -3.94
C SER A 128 -2.45 -7.80 -3.41
N SER A 129 -2.71 -7.97 -2.12
CA SER A 129 -3.96 -7.51 -1.51
C SER A 129 -4.06 -5.98 -1.50
N TYR A 130 -2.98 -5.26 -1.17
CA TYR A 130 -2.92 -3.80 -1.24
C TYR A 130 -3.27 -3.29 -2.65
N THR A 131 -2.64 -3.85 -3.69
CA THR A 131 -2.86 -3.40 -5.07
C THR A 131 -4.29 -3.66 -5.55
N ILE A 132 -4.88 -4.82 -5.17
CA ILE A 132 -6.28 -5.14 -5.46
C ILE A 132 -7.22 -4.17 -4.74
N THR A 133 -7.05 -3.98 -3.42
CA THR A 133 -7.93 -3.10 -2.64
C THR A 133 -7.82 -1.65 -3.10
N LYS A 134 -6.62 -1.16 -3.41
CA LYS A 134 -6.43 0.18 -4.00
C LYS A 134 -7.17 0.33 -5.33
N SER A 135 -7.10 -0.67 -6.19
CA SER A 135 -7.81 -0.68 -7.48
C SER A 135 -9.33 -0.67 -7.31
N LEU A 136 -9.85 -1.46 -6.36
CA LEU A 136 -11.28 -1.48 -6.02
C LEU A 136 -11.77 -0.15 -5.47
N LYS A 137 -11.01 0.48 -4.57
CA LYS A 137 -11.30 1.81 -4.02
C LYS A 137 -11.40 2.85 -5.12
N LYS A 138 -10.43 2.87 -6.04
CA LYS A 138 -10.42 3.76 -7.21
C LYS A 138 -11.65 3.55 -8.11
N LEU A 139 -12.05 2.30 -8.35
CA LEU A 139 -13.27 1.98 -9.10
C LEU A 139 -14.54 2.46 -8.38
N ALA A 140 -14.60 2.31 -7.06
CA ALA A 140 -15.74 2.76 -6.26
C ALA A 140 -15.88 4.29 -6.26
N GLN A 141 -14.75 5.03 -6.22
CA GLN A 141 -14.75 6.49 -6.30
C GLN A 141 -15.19 7.01 -7.68
N ARG A 142 -14.85 6.31 -8.77
CA ARG A 142 -15.28 6.68 -10.13
C ARG A 142 -16.78 6.52 -10.40
N ARG A 143 -17.47 5.71 -9.58
CA ARG A 143 -18.91 5.43 -9.72
C ARG A 143 -19.79 6.39 -8.92
N ARG A 144 -19.20 7.28 -8.12
CA ARG A 144 -19.88 8.34 -7.37
C ARG A 144 -19.78 9.65 -8.12
#